data_AF-A0A519WWB5-F1
#
_entry.id   AF-A0A519WWB5-F1
#
_cell.length_a   1.000
_cell.length_b   1.000
_cell.length_c   1.000
_cell.angle_alpha   90.00
_cell.angle_beta   90.00
_cell.angle_gamma   90.00
#
_symmetry.space_group_name_H-M   'P 1'
#
loop_
_entity.id
_entity.type
_entity.pdbx_description
1 polymer ?
#
loop_
_entity_poly.entity_id
_entity_poly.type
_entity_poly.pdbx_seq_one_letter_code
_entity_poly.pdbx_strand_id
1 'polypeptide(L)'
;VHHVAFRVKDDAALMEFREKIVKLGLSITPQIDRNYFHSLYFREPGGVLFELATENPGFTVDEPLAELGQNLKLPAQYESQRDEIESVLVKLN
;
A
#
# COMPACT_ATOMS: atom_id res chain seq x y z
N VAL A 1 0.42 16.82 0.87
CA VAL A 1 0.94 15.48 1.25
C VAL A 1 -0.14 14.81 2.10
N HIS A 2 -0.58 13.60 1.74
CA HIS A 2 -1.68 12.91 2.45
C HIS A 2 -1.16 12.07 3.64
N HIS A 3 -0.06 11.34 3.45
CA HIS A 3 0.64 10.59 4.50
C HIS A 3 2.14 10.48 4.18
N VAL A 4 2.90 9.94 5.13
CA VAL A 4 4.30 9.49 4.93
C VAL A 4 4.39 8.02 5.31
N ALA A 5 5.03 7.22 4.47
CA ALA A 5 5.24 5.80 4.69
C ALA A 5 6.66 5.52 5.22
N PHE A 6 6.74 4.71 6.27
CA PHE A 6 7.97 4.20 6.84
C PHE A 6 8.13 2.73 6.49
N ARG A 7 9.35 2.37 6.08
CA ARG A 7 9.70 1.03 5.64
C ARG A 7 9.79 0.06 6.82
N VAL A 8 9.21 -1.12 6.66
CA VAL A 8 9.40 -2.27 7.54
C VAL A 8 9.83 -3.49 6.74
N LYS A 9 10.60 -4.38 7.34
CA LYS A 9 11.25 -5.48 6.63
C LYS A 9 10.26 -6.47 6.01
N ASP A 10 9.27 -6.92 6.78
CA ASP A 10 8.36 -8.00 6.44
C ASP A 10 7.07 -7.90 7.27
N ASP A 11 6.12 -8.81 7.02
CA ASP A 11 4.82 -8.86 7.71
C ASP A 11 4.95 -9.11 9.21
N ALA A 12 5.96 -9.86 9.63
CA ALA A 12 6.20 -10.11 11.05
C ALA A 12 6.58 -8.81 11.76
N ALA A 13 7.52 -8.05 11.20
CA ALA A 13 7.88 -6.72 11.71
C ALA A 13 6.70 -5.75 11.66
N LEU A 14 5.92 -5.76 10.57
CA LEU A 14 4.72 -4.93 10.41
C LEU A 14 3.72 -5.17 11.57
N MET A 15 3.45 -6.43 11.89
CA MET A 15 2.53 -6.79 12.97
C MET A 15 3.09 -6.53 14.36
N GLU A 16 4.41 -6.67 14.57
CA GLU A 16 5.07 -6.26 15.82
C GLU A 16 4.88 -4.75 16.08
N PHE A 17 5.03 -3.91 15.06
CA PHE A 17 4.75 -2.48 15.19
C PHE A 17 3.28 -2.21 15.47
N ARG A 18 2.36 -2.98 14.87
CA ARG A 18 0.93 -2.85 15.16
C ARG A 18 0.65 -3.02 16.65
N GLU A 19 1.21 -4.05 17.28
CA GLU A 19 1.05 -4.29 18.71
C GLU A 19 1.62 -3.15 19.55
N LYS A 20 2.80 -2.63 19.19
CA LYS A 20 3.40 -1.47 19.88
C LYS A 20 2.50 -0.24 19.81
N ILE A 21 1.94 0.05 18.64
CA ILE A 21 1.07 1.22 18.43
C ILE A 21 -0.25 1.08 19.19
N VAL A 22 -0.86 -0.11 19.20
CA VAL A 22 -2.05 -0.39 20.01
C VAL A 22 -1.77 -0.22 21.51
N LYS A 23 -0.61 -0.68 22.00
CA LYS A 23 -0.19 -0.50 23.40
C LYS A 23 -0.01 0.98 23.80
N LEU A 24 0.25 1.86 22.82
CA LEU A 24 0.30 3.31 23.02
C LEU A 24 -1.09 3.97 23.01
N GLY A 25 -2.17 3.20 22.85
CA GLY A 25 -3.55 3.70 22.82
C GLY A 25 -3.96 4.34 21.49
N LEU A 26 -3.13 4.21 20.45
CA LEU A 26 -3.42 4.77 19.13
C LEU A 26 -4.27 3.80 18.30
N SER A 27 -5.20 4.36 17.52
CA SER A 27 -5.99 3.59 16.56
C SER A 27 -5.17 3.32 15.30
N ILE A 28 -4.97 2.04 14.99
CA ILE A 28 -4.27 1.56 13.80
C ILE A 28 -5.14 0.57 13.02
N THR A 29 -5.08 0.61 11.69
CA THR A 29 -5.86 -0.29 10.83
C THR A 29 -5.47 -1.76 11.03
N PRO A 30 -6.30 -2.70 10.55
CA PRO A 30 -5.81 -4.04 10.17
C PRO A 30 -4.75 -3.95 9.08
N GLN A 31 -4.04 -5.06 8.82
CA GLN A 31 -3.13 -5.19 7.68
C GLN A 31 -3.94 -5.08 6.38
N ILE A 32 -3.45 -4.27 5.45
CA ILE A 32 -4.07 -4.06 4.13
C ILE A 32 -3.07 -4.48 3.06
N ASP A 33 -3.51 -5.38 2.18
CA ASP A 33 -2.78 -5.77 0.97
C ASP A 33 -2.92 -4.69 -0.12
N ARG A 34 -1.78 -4.20 -0.61
CA ARG A 34 -1.67 -3.20 -1.68
C ARG A 34 -1.08 -3.79 -2.96
N ASN A 35 -1.08 -5.11 -3.10
CA ASN A 35 -0.45 -5.92 -4.15
C ASN A 35 1.10 -5.85 -4.15
N TYR A 36 1.66 -4.66 -3.96
CA TYR A 36 3.10 -4.40 -4.01
C TYR A 36 3.76 -4.45 -2.63
N PHE A 37 2.98 -4.29 -1.57
CA PHE A 37 3.39 -4.34 -0.17
C PHE A 37 2.16 -4.50 0.73
N HIS A 38 2.37 -4.88 1.98
CA HIS A 38 1.37 -4.79 3.02
C HIS A 38 1.53 -3.51 3.82
N SER A 39 0.42 -2.94 4.27
CA SER A 39 0.39 -1.65 4.94
C SER A 39 -0.45 -1.60 6.21
N LEU A 40 -0.08 -0.71 7.12
CA LEU A 40 -0.86 -0.30 8.29
C LEU A 40 -0.88 1.23 8.36
N TYR A 41 -2.04 1.80 8.72
CA TYR A 41 -2.18 3.25 8.87
C TYR A 41 -2.62 3.63 10.29
N PHE A 42 -2.04 4.70 10.82
CA PHE A 42 -2.46 5.31 12.07
C PHE A 42 -2.16 6.81 12.07
N ARG A 43 -2.89 7.57 12.89
CA ARG A 43 -2.56 8.98 13.15
C ARG A 43 -1.68 9.08 14.37
N GLU A 44 -0.54 9.76 14.21
CA GLU A 44 0.30 10.12 15.36
C GLU A 44 -0.32 11.31 16.13
N PRO A 45 0.10 11.59 17.39
CA PRO A 45 -0.54 12.59 18.24
C PRO A 45 -0.70 14.01 17.65
N GLY A 46 0.20 14.44 16.76
CA GLY A 46 0.12 15.70 16.01
C GLY A 46 -0.85 15.68 14.83
N GLY A 47 -1.51 14.54 14.56
CA GLY A 47 -2.55 14.36 13.56
C GLY A 47 -2.07 13.91 12.18
N VAL A 48 -0.75 13.81 11.96
CA VAL A 48 -0.19 13.34 10.69
C VAL A 48 -0.55 11.86 10.49
N LEU A 49 -0.97 11.51 9.28
CA LEU A 49 -1.23 10.11 8.92
C LEU A 49 0.09 9.44 8.58
N PHE A 50 0.48 8.45 9.38
CA PHE A 50 1.63 7.60 9.13
C PHE A 50 1.18 6.26 8.56
N GLU A 51 1.99 5.75 7.65
CA GLU A 51 1.90 4.41 7.10
C GLU A 51 3.15 3.61 7.47
N LEU A 52 2.98 2.34 7.82
CA LEU A 52 4.05 1.35 7.83
C LEU A 52 3.86 0.45 6.63
N ALA A 53 4.88 0.28 5.80
CA ALA A 53 4.79 -0.49 4.55
C ALA A 53 5.95 -1.47 4.42
N THR A 54 5.66 -2.72 4.04
CA THR A 54 6.67 -3.78 3.86
C THR A 54 7.57 -3.53 2.66
N GLU A 55 8.79 -4.05 2.70
CA GLU A 55 9.73 -3.97 1.57
C GLU A 55 9.31 -4.82 0.36
N ASN A 56 8.71 -5.98 0.63
CA ASN A 56 8.36 -6.99 -0.36
C ASN A 56 6.83 -7.08 -0.51
N PRO A 57 6.31 -7.55 -1.66
CA PRO A 57 7.03 -8.09 -2.82
C PRO A 57 7.68 -7.06 -3.77
N GLY A 58 7.23 -5.80 -3.76
CA GLY A 58 7.68 -4.76 -4.68
C GLY A 58 6.99 -4.79 -6.05
N PHE A 59 7.32 -3.83 -6.91
CA PHE A 59 6.64 -3.63 -8.20
C PHE A 59 6.98 -4.67 -9.26
N THR A 60 8.03 -5.47 -9.07
CA THR A 60 8.39 -6.52 -10.04
C THR A 60 7.56 -7.79 -9.87
N VAL A 61 6.51 -7.76 -9.05
CA VAL A 61 5.63 -8.90 -8.79
C VAL A 61 4.71 -9.21 -9.97
N ASP A 62 4.32 -8.18 -10.74
CA ASP A 62 3.35 -8.27 -11.85
C ASP A 62 3.86 -7.62 -13.16
N GLU A 63 5.08 -7.08 -13.15
CA GLU A 63 5.77 -6.50 -14.31
C GLU A 63 7.28 -6.80 -14.28
N PRO A 64 7.92 -7.06 -15.44
CA PRO A 64 9.37 -7.07 -15.52
C PRO A 64 9.93 -5.64 -15.35
N LEU A 65 11.14 -5.53 -14.80
CA LEU A 65 11.80 -4.23 -14.54
C LEU A 65 11.83 -3.30 -15.77
N ALA A 66 12.01 -3.87 -16.98
CA ALA A 66 12.08 -3.12 -18.23
C ALA A 66 10.75 -2.49 -18.67
N GLU A 67 9.62 -2.96 -18.12
CA GLU A 67 8.27 -2.54 -18.52
C GLU A 67 7.51 -1.81 -17.39
N LEU A 68 8.14 -1.60 -16.23
CA LEU A 68 7.49 -0.97 -15.07
C LEU A 68 6.79 0.33 -15.43
N GLY A 69 5.50 0.41 -15.09
CA GLY A 69 4.70 1.62 -15.26
C GLY A 69 4.32 1.95 -16.71
N GLN A 70 4.56 1.04 -17.66
CA GLN A 70 4.11 1.21 -19.05
C GLN A 70 2.66 0.78 -19.25
N ASN A 71 2.12 -0.07 -18.36
CA ASN A 71 0.77 -0.60 -18.46
C ASN A 71 -0.08 -0.23 -17.24
N LEU A 72 -1.39 -0.12 -17.45
CA LEU A 72 -2.34 0.00 -16.34
C LEU A 72 -2.51 -1.37 -15.65
N LYS A 73 -1.95 -1.49 -14.45
CA LYS A 73 -2.16 -2.63 -13.56
C LYS A 73 -3.37 -2.41 -12.65
N LEU A 74 -4.19 -3.45 -12.53
CA LEU A 74 -5.32 -3.48 -11.62
C LEU A 74 -5.13 -4.63 -10.63
N PRO A 75 -5.49 -4.44 -9.35
CA PRO A 75 -5.64 -5.56 -8.44
C PRO A 75 -6.64 -6.60 -8.97
N ALA A 76 -6.42 -7.88 -8.68
CA ALA A 76 -7.19 -8.99 -9.24
C ALA A 76 -8.71 -8.84 -9.06
N GLN A 77 -9.15 -8.25 -7.94
CA GLN A 77 -10.57 -7.99 -7.66
C GLN A 77 -11.23 -6.96 -8.59
N TYR A 78 -10.45 -6.19 -9.35
CA TYR A 78 -10.92 -5.15 -10.27
C TYR A 78 -10.67 -5.47 -11.74
N GLU A 79 -9.97 -6.57 -12.05
CA GLU A 79 -9.71 -6.95 -13.45
C GLU A 79 -10.99 -7.21 -14.25
N SER A 80 -12.05 -7.71 -13.63
CA SER A 80 -13.36 -7.88 -14.30
C SER A 80 -14.04 -6.56 -14.68
N GLN A 81 -13.58 -5.44 -14.14
CA GLN A 81 -14.10 -4.09 -14.38
C GLN A 81 -13.12 -3.23 -15.20
N ARG A 82 -12.11 -3.84 -15.83
CA ARG A 82 -11.07 -3.13 -16.56
C ARG A 82 -11.61 -2.13 -17.57
N ASP A 83 -12.52 -2.55 -18.44
CA ASP A 83 -13.08 -1.69 -19.50
C ASP A 83 -13.81 -0.47 -18.91
N GLU A 84 -14.53 -0.65 -17.80
CA GLU A 84 -15.23 0.43 -17.10
C GLU A 84 -14.24 1.42 -16.48
N ILE A 85 -13.22 0.91 -15.80
CA ILE A 85 -12.16 1.73 -15.18
C ILE A 85 -11.39 2.50 -16.26
N GLU A 86 -10.97 1.83 -17.33
CA GLU A 86 -10.24 2.47 -18.44
C GLU A 86 -11.07 3.55 -19.13
N SER A 87 -12.40 3.39 -19.18
CA SER A 87 -13.29 4.37 -19.83
C SER A 87 -13.34 5.74 -19.14
N VAL A 88 -13.05 5.80 -17.83
CA VAL A 88 -13.11 7.05 -17.03
C VAL A 88 -11.73 7.67 -16.77
N LEU A 89 -10.65 6.99 -17.14
CA LEU A 89 -9.30 7.48 -16.96
C LEU A 89 -8.89 8.47 -18.05
N VAL A 90 -8.32 9.60 -17.64
CA VAL A 90 -7.71 10.56 -18.56
C VAL A 90 -6.40 9.97 -19.07
N LYS A 91 -6.20 9.97 -20.39
CA LYS A 91 -4.93 9.53 -20.98
C LYS A 91 -3.80 10.45 -20.55
N LEU A 92 -2.70 9.84 -20.10
CA LEU A 92 -1.44 10.52 -19.86
C LEU A 92 -0.59 10.40 -21.13
N ASN A 93 0.14 11.46 -21.46
CA ASN A 93 0.94 11.58 -22.69
C ASN A 93 2.14 10.64 -22.70
#